data_AF-A0A4Y2Q3A3-F1
#
_entry.id   AF-A0A4Y2Q3A3-F1
#
_cell.length_a   1.000
_cell.length_b   1.000
_cell.length_c   1.000
_cell.angle_alpha   90.00
_cell.angle_beta   90.00
_cell.angle_gamma   90.00
#
_symmetry.space_group_name_H-M   'P 1'
#
loop_
_entity.id
_entity.type
_entity.pdbx_description
1 polymer ?
#
loop_
_entity_poly.entity_id
_entity_poly.type
_entity_poly.pdbx_seq_one_letter_code
_entity_poly.pdbx_strand_id
1 'polypeptide(L)'
;MLTATCLTNLVARESPELLVATSETLNSSVKLKSLHLLLLTTVLKLGKKKLLWTHKSLFHRICVAKQSDEDLKMFFTFELFNEEGMRKGIKSLLSAFTPTKIDSVQGKNNFVVVDGGHLLHKVVWHWSMNFGDIAKSYLTYLQTHYGSNVAVVFDGYPSDVNGKSTKSAERIRRANLYSSHEIIFNEATCPEISQEQFLANERNKVRFNDLLKKFLQRANVTVKQAVEDEDVLIVETAVSVKSPYGNIFVVGENIDFLVLLTGLAPMKENLYFRKCGKGRRPDALYSTTSFKYKFNRMILFIYAFSGCDTTSAVFGHRKTKFCSLLEKNRHLEEKIQVFFNSEATIDQVAKAGETFLIHLYGGNP
;
A
#
# COMPACT_ATOMS: atom_id res chain seq x y z
N MET A 1 -2.38 8.90 13.01
CA MET A 1 -2.62 9.37 14.39
C MET A 1 -2.44 8.26 15.43
N LEU A 2 -2.65 6.98 15.08
CA LEU A 2 -2.42 5.82 15.97
C LEU A 2 -0.94 5.40 16.16
N THR A 3 -0.01 5.89 15.34
CA THR A 3 1.42 5.61 15.49
C THR A 3 2.12 6.51 16.51
N ALA A 4 1.49 7.61 16.94
CA ALA A 4 2.09 8.57 17.87
C ALA A 4 1.69 8.32 19.34
N THR A 5 0.54 7.68 19.61
CA THR A 5 -0.02 7.55 20.96
C THR A 5 0.56 6.37 21.75
N CYS A 6 1.21 5.39 21.10
CA CYS A 6 1.82 4.24 21.78
C CYS A 6 3.15 4.54 22.49
N LEU A 7 3.69 5.76 22.42
CA LEU A 7 5.02 6.10 22.95
C LEU A 7 5.01 6.89 24.27
N THR A 8 3.84 7.07 24.91
CA THR A 8 3.71 7.90 26.12
C THR A 8 3.42 7.17 27.43
N ASN A 9 3.19 5.85 27.45
CA ASN A 9 2.62 5.18 28.64
C ASN A 9 3.50 4.16 29.38
N LEU A 10 4.83 4.19 29.28
CA LEU A 10 5.69 3.36 30.14
C LEU A 10 6.64 4.20 30.99
N VAL A 11 6.07 4.92 31.95
CA VAL A 11 6.79 5.43 33.13
C VAL A 11 6.09 4.89 34.36
N ALA A 12 6.75 3.96 35.07
CA ALA A 12 6.85 3.90 36.54
C ALA A 12 7.22 2.49 37.02
N ARG A 13 8.49 2.29 37.43
CA ARG A 13 8.90 2.01 38.84
C ARG A 13 10.36 1.52 38.93
N GLU A 14 11.16 2.37 39.57
CA GLU A 14 12.21 2.11 40.58
C GLU A 14 13.45 1.26 40.21
N SER A 15 14.56 1.97 39.92
CA SER A 15 15.87 2.06 40.63
C SER A 15 16.59 0.79 41.18
N PRO A 16 17.92 0.87 41.44
CA PRO A 16 19.07 0.96 40.53
C PRO A 16 20.09 -0.15 40.89
N GLU A 17 21.34 -0.03 40.45
CA GLU A 17 22.46 -0.97 40.68
C GLU A 17 22.56 -2.11 39.65
N LEU A 18 23.23 -1.83 38.53
CA LEU A 18 24.46 -2.54 38.23
C LEU A 18 25.26 -1.83 37.12
N LEU A 19 26.57 -1.74 37.38
CA LEU A 19 27.66 -1.66 36.41
C LEU A 19 28.12 -0.27 35.96
N VAL A 20 28.79 0.36 36.93
CA VAL A 20 30.09 1.03 36.74
C VAL A 20 31.08 0.11 36.00
N ALA A 21 31.96 0.74 35.20
CA ALA A 21 33.06 0.18 34.39
C ALA A 21 32.62 -0.33 32.99
N THR A 22 32.73 0.46 31.92
CA THR A 22 34.02 0.94 31.40
C THR A 22 33.75 2.11 30.45
N SER A 23 33.91 3.31 31.01
CA SER A 23 34.18 4.54 30.29
C SER A 23 35.62 4.48 29.82
N GLU A 24 35.86 4.09 28.58
CA GLU A 24 37.06 4.48 27.83
C GLU A 24 36.87 4.09 26.37
N THR A 25 37.11 5.03 25.46
CA THR A 25 36.92 4.96 23.99
C THR A 25 35.53 5.27 23.43
N LEU A 26 34.96 6.40 23.85
CA LEU A 26 34.04 7.21 23.02
C LEU A 26 34.71 8.54 22.65
N ASN A 27 35.98 8.48 22.20
CA ASN A 27 36.75 9.63 21.73
C ASN A 27 37.26 9.41 20.29
N SER A 28 36.36 9.02 19.38
CA SER A 28 36.56 9.26 17.97
C SER A 28 35.23 9.68 17.32
N SER A 29 35.19 10.98 17.01
CA SER A 29 34.36 11.74 16.06
C SER A 29 33.45 10.99 15.05
N VAL A 30 32.59 10.09 15.50
CA VAL A 30 31.48 9.56 14.69
C VAL A 30 30.20 10.19 15.20
N LYS A 31 29.72 11.23 14.50
CA LYS A 31 28.31 11.64 14.60
C LYS A 31 27.47 10.50 14.03
N LEU A 32 27.05 9.56 14.88
CA LEU A 32 26.05 8.55 14.55
C LEU A 32 24.71 9.27 14.33
N LYS A 33 24.46 9.70 13.09
CA LYS A 33 23.24 10.45 12.74
C LYS A 33 21.99 9.55 12.65
N SER A 34 22.13 8.22 12.60
CA SER A 34 21.02 7.26 12.53
C SER A 34 21.48 5.83 12.78
N LEU A 35 20.68 5.00 13.48
CA LEU A 35 20.97 3.56 13.65
C LEU A 35 19.75 2.70 13.33
N HIS A 36 19.94 1.55 12.69
CA HIS A 36 18.85 0.63 12.35
C HIS A 36 18.87 -0.62 13.23
N LEU A 37 17.71 -1.16 13.60
CA LEU A 37 17.58 -2.39 14.38
C LEU A 37 18.14 -3.59 13.59
N LEU A 38 18.07 -3.56 12.25
CA LEU A 38 18.76 -4.54 11.39
C LEU A 38 20.29 -4.36 11.36
N LEU A 39 20.81 -3.16 11.65
CA LEU A 39 22.27 -2.94 11.80
C LEU A 39 22.80 -3.53 13.10
N LEU A 40 21.98 -3.67 14.15
CA LEU A 40 22.30 -4.55 15.27
C LEU A 40 22.51 -5.99 14.79
N THR A 41 21.88 -6.37 13.66
CA THR A 41 21.95 -7.72 13.12
C THR A 41 23.01 -7.98 12.05
N THR A 42 23.86 -7.00 11.73
CA THR A 42 24.80 -7.10 10.61
C THR A 42 26.22 -6.63 10.97
N VAL A 43 27.23 -7.30 10.41
CA VAL A 43 28.65 -6.89 10.52
C VAL A 43 28.89 -5.58 9.75
N LEU A 44 29.29 -4.52 10.45
CA LEU A 44 29.60 -3.21 9.86
C LEU A 44 31.06 -3.17 9.32
N LYS A 45 31.22 -2.72 8.06
CA LYS A 45 32.54 -2.36 7.50
C LYS A 45 32.77 -0.85 7.65
N LEU A 46 33.80 -0.47 8.39
CA LEU A 46 34.27 0.91 8.51
C LEU A 46 35.58 1.05 7.72
N GLY A 47 35.49 1.60 6.51
CA GLY A 47 36.63 1.70 5.59
C GLY A 47 37.19 0.31 5.21
N LYS A 48 38.51 0.12 5.35
CA LYS A 48 39.18 -1.17 5.09
C LYS A 48 39.09 -2.16 6.26
N LYS A 49 38.60 -1.77 7.45
CA LYS A 49 38.46 -2.64 8.62
C LYS A 49 37.03 -3.18 8.73
N LYS A 50 36.89 -4.50 8.80
CA LYS A 50 35.66 -5.16 9.28
C LYS A 50 35.68 -5.09 10.81
N LEU A 51 34.75 -4.35 11.41
CA LEU A 51 34.54 -4.37 12.85
C LEU A 51 33.36 -5.29 13.15
N LEU A 52 33.62 -6.35 13.91
CA LEU A 52 32.59 -7.30 14.31
C LEU A 52 31.86 -6.73 15.54
N TRP A 53 30.83 -5.94 15.31
CA TRP A 53 29.89 -5.54 16.36
C TRP A 53 28.88 -6.68 16.55
N THR A 54 28.73 -7.18 17.78
CA THR A 54 27.67 -8.12 18.10
C THR A 54 26.38 -7.34 18.37
N HIS A 55 25.23 -7.96 18.08
CA HIS A 55 23.90 -7.39 18.35
C HIS A 55 23.79 -6.79 19.74
N LYS A 56 24.34 -7.52 20.72
CA LYS A 56 24.33 -7.15 22.13
C LYS A 56 25.26 -5.97 22.43
N SER A 57 26.43 -5.89 21.79
CA SER A 57 27.38 -4.80 22.07
C SER A 57 26.92 -3.46 21.49
N LEU A 58 26.30 -3.47 20.30
CA LEU A 58 25.75 -2.25 19.72
C LEU A 58 24.49 -1.79 20.46
N PHE A 59 23.60 -2.71 20.85
CA PHE A 59 22.42 -2.36 21.65
C PHE A 59 22.81 -1.82 23.03
N HIS A 60 23.72 -2.48 23.74
CA HIS A 60 24.23 -1.97 25.02
C HIS A 60 24.86 -0.58 24.88
N ARG A 61 25.59 -0.32 23.79
CA ARG A 61 26.17 1.02 23.54
C ARG A 61 25.11 2.09 23.34
N ILE A 62 24.00 1.77 22.67
CA ILE A 62 22.86 2.70 22.56
C ILE A 62 22.23 2.91 23.93
N CYS A 63 21.99 1.84 24.69
CA CYS A 63 21.42 1.95 26.03
C CYS A 63 22.30 2.75 26.99
N VAL A 64 23.62 2.69 26.83
CA VAL A 64 24.59 3.49 27.60
C VAL A 64 24.69 4.92 27.07
N ALA A 65 24.55 5.14 25.75
CA ALA A 65 24.67 6.45 25.13
C ALA A 65 23.39 7.29 25.19
N LYS A 66 22.22 6.67 25.38
CA LYS A 66 20.96 7.41 25.52
C LYS A 66 21.02 8.25 26.80
N GLN A 67 20.68 9.54 26.69
CA GLN A 67 20.55 10.42 27.86
C GLN A 67 19.09 10.50 28.31
N SER A 68 18.16 10.19 27.41
CA SER A 68 16.72 10.15 27.61
C SER A 68 16.07 9.02 26.80
N ASP A 69 14.80 8.73 27.06
CA ASP A 69 14.02 7.83 26.22
C ASP A 69 13.67 8.47 24.86
N GLU A 70 13.68 9.80 24.78
CA GLU A 70 13.58 10.58 23.54
C GLU A 70 14.77 10.36 22.61
N ASP A 71 15.97 10.20 23.14
CA ASP A 71 17.16 9.86 22.33
C ASP A 71 17.02 8.47 21.72
N LEU A 72 16.45 7.52 22.48
CA LEU A 72 16.15 6.18 21.97
C LEU A 72 15.19 6.25 20.78
N LYS A 73 14.14 7.07 20.86
CA LYS A 73 13.21 7.30 19.76
C LYS A 73 13.94 7.86 18.54
N MET A 74 14.83 8.84 18.72
CA MET A 74 15.63 9.39 17.62
C MET A 74 16.54 8.37 16.94
N PHE A 75 17.16 7.46 17.70
CA PHE A 75 18.01 6.43 17.10
C PHE A 75 17.21 5.53 16.15
N PHE A 76 15.95 5.22 16.49
CA PHE A 76 15.09 4.32 15.72
C PHE A 76 14.11 5.02 14.76
N THR A 77 14.10 6.36 14.67
CA THR A 77 13.27 7.11 13.71
C THR A 77 13.41 6.56 12.28
N PHE A 78 14.62 6.12 11.94
CA PHE A 78 14.91 5.59 10.62
C PHE A 78 14.45 4.14 10.40
N GLU A 79 13.83 3.45 11.36
CA GLU A 79 13.24 2.12 11.09
C GLU A 79 11.99 2.22 10.21
N LEU A 80 11.19 3.28 10.40
CA LEU A 80 9.95 3.52 9.67
C LEU A 80 10.05 4.74 8.77
N PHE A 81 11.05 5.62 8.90
CA PHE A 81 11.13 6.82 8.07
C PHE A 81 12.46 6.90 7.31
N ASN A 82 12.46 7.53 6.14
CA ASN A 82 13.65 7.96 5.40
C ASN A 82 13.61 9.49 5.20
N GLU A 83 14.58 10.02 4.48
CA GLU A 83 14.66 11.47 4.18
C GLU A 83 13.44 12.00 3.41
N GLU A 84 12.68 11.12 2.74
CA GLU A 84 11.48 11.43 1.97
C GLU A 84 10.17 11.21 2.76
N GLY A 85 10.24 10.81 4.04
CA GLY A 85 9.08 10.49 4.89
C GLY A 85 8.91 8.99 5.14
N MET A 86 7.69 8.45 4.95
CA MET A 86 7.43 7.03 5.19
C MET A 86 8.23 6.14 4.23
N ARG A 87 8.82 5.05 4.74
CA ARG A 87 9.54 4.09 3.90
C ARG A 87 8.57 3.33 3.00
N LYS A 88 8.91 3.26 1.72
CA LYS A 88 8.17 2.46 0.74
C LYS A 88 8.69 1.02 0.71
N GLY A 89 7.78 0.05 0.72
CA GLY A 89 8.13 -1.35 0.51
C GLY A 89 8.61 -1.60 -0.93
N ILE A 90 9.76 -2.25 -1.09
CA ILE A 90 10.38 -2.49 -2.41
C ILE A 90 9.74 -3.68 -3.16
N LYS A 91 9.07 -4.60 -2.45
CA LYS A 91 8.51 -5.83 -3.03
C LYS A 91 7.05 -6.02 -2.65
N SER A 92 6.24 -6.34 -3.65
CA SER A 92 4.80 -6.59 -3.49
C SER A 92 4.52 -7.95 -2.85
N LEU A 93 3.30 -8.12 -2.35
CA LEU A 93 2.80 -9.39 -1.80
C LEU A 93 2.44 -10.40 -2.91
N LEU A 94 2.57 -10.05 -4.19
CA LEU A 94 2.11 -10.86 -5.32
C LEU A 94 2.71 -12.27 -5.35
N SER A 95 3.96 -12.43 -4.92
CA SER A 95 4.61 -13.75 -4.87
C SER A 95 3.96 -14.71 -3.87
N ALA A 96 3.14 -14.21 -2.94
CA ALA A 96 2.33 -15.01 -2.02
C ALA A 96 1.03 -15.54 -2.63
N PHE A 97 0.74 -15.22 -3.90
CA PHE A 97 -0.46 -15.66 -4.61
C PHE A 97 -0.13 -16.59 -5.78
N THR A 98 -1.06 -17.50 -6.08
CA THR A 98 -0.98 -18.41 -7.22
C THR A 98 -1.98 -17.97 -8.29
N PRO A 99 -1.53 -17.66 -9.52
CA PRO A 99 -2.45 -17.31 -10.60
C PRO A 99 -3.47 -18.41 -10.88
N THR A 100 -4.71 -18.00 -11.13
CA THR A 100 -5.81 -18.85 -11.60
C THR A 100 -5.78 -18.94 -13.13
N LYS A 101 -6.14 -20.09 -13.69
CA LYS A 101 -6.25 -20.25 -15.15
C LYS A 101 -7.39 -19.37 -15.67
N ILE A 102 -7.12 -18.59 -16.71
CA ILE A 102 -8.11 -17.65 -17.28
C ILE A 102 -9.26 -18.42 -17.96
N ASP A 103 -8.92 -19.52 -18.62
CA ASP A 103 -9.87 -20.32 -19.41
C ASP A 103 -10.94 -21.01 -18.54
N SER A 104 -10.68 -21.21 -17.24
CA SER A 104 -11.65 -21.84 -16.32
C SER A 104 -12.76 -20.90 -15.84
N VAL A 105 -12.74 -19.61 -16.19
CA VAL A 105 -13.66 -18.58 -15.64
C VAL A 105 -14.48 -17.86 -16.72
N GLN A 106 -14.59 -18.44 -17.93
CA GLN A 106 -15.39 -17.87 -19.01
C GLN A 106 -16.89 -18.19 -18.86
N GLY A 107 -17.60 -17.36 -18.09
CA GLY A 107 -19.07 -17.33 -18.06
C GLY A 107 -19.64 -16.28 -19.02
N LYS A 108 -20.86 -16.47 -19.53
CA LYS A 108 -21.52 -15.51 -20.44
C LYS A 108 -22.13 -14.29 -19.75
N ASN A 109 -22.31 -14.32 -18.42
CA ASN A 109 -22.89 -13.20 -17.66
C ASN A 109 -21.94 -12.73 -16.56
N ASN A 110 -20.91 -11.96 -16.94
CA ASN A 110 -19.95 -11.41 -16.00
C ASN A 110 -20.28 -9.95 -15.65
N PHE A 111 -19.88 -9.52 -14.46
CA PHE A 111 -19.84 -8.12 -14.08
C PHE A 111 -18.39 -7.67 -13.88
N VAL A 112 -18.03 -6.49 -14.38
CA VAL A 112 -16.67 -5.98 -14.31
C VAL A 112 -16.64 -4.65 -13.58
N VAL A 113 -15.83 -4.57 -12.53
CA VAL A 113 -15.48 -3.32 -11.85
C VAL A 113 -14.09 -2.91 -12.30
N VAL A 114 -14.00 -1.75 -12.95
CA VAL A 114 -12.76 -1.24 -13.56
C VAL A 114 -12.21 -0.10 -12.72
N ASP A 115 -10.92 -0.20 -12.40
CA ASP A 115 -10.10 0.88 -11.87
C ASP A 115 -10.06 2.05 -12.88
N GLY A 116 -10.61 3.20 -12.48
CA GLY A 116 -10.67 4.41 -13.31
C GLY A 116 -9.29 4.97 -13.61
N GLY A 117 -8.37 4.97 -12.65
CA GLY A 117 -6.99 5.39 -12.85
C GLY A 117 -6.28 4.50 -13.88
N HIS A 118 -6.49 3.19 -13.82
CA HIS A 118 -6.03 2.25 -14.84
C HIS A 118 -6.63 2.54 -16.22
N LEU A 119 -7.95 2.72 -16.28
CA LEU A 119 -8.68 2.98 -17.51
C LEU A 119 -8.12 4.23 -18.22
N LEU A 120 -7.87 5.32 -17.47
CA LEU A 120 -7.33 6.57 -17.98
C LEU A 120 -6.05 6.38 -18.79
N HIS A 121 -5.20 5.43 -18.43
CA HIS A 121 -3.93 5.15 -19.10
C HIS A 121 -4.00 4.03 -20.15
N LYS A 122 -5.12 3.29 -20.24
CA LYS A 122 -5.30 2.22 -21.22
C LYS A 122 -5.81 2.68 -22.57
N VAL A 123 -6.66 3.70 -22.57
CA VAL A 123 -7.23 4.26 -23.80
C VAL A 123 -6.27 5.27 -24.38
N VAL A 124 -5.82 5.05 -25.61
CA VAL A 124 -4.85 5.89 -26.30
C VAL A 124 -5.54 7.08 -26.94
N TRP A 125 -5.02 8.28 -26.72
CA TRP A 125 -5.53 9.51 -27.33
C TRP A 125 -4.84 9.78 -28.67
N HIS A 126 -5.62 10.03 -29.73
CA HIS A 126 -5.09 10.44 -31.02
C HIS A 126 -5.14 11.97 -31.17
N TRP A 127 -4.13 12.56 -31.84
CA TRP A 127 -3.95 14.02 -31.96
C TRP A 127 -5.13 14.77 -32.60
N SER A 128 -5.96 14.11 -33.40
CA SER A 128 -7.12 14.73 -34.05
C SER A 128 -8.43 14.62 -33.27
N MET A 129 -8.41 14.00 -32.09
CA MET A 129 -9.62 13.78 -31.29
C MET A 129 -9.86 14.96 -30.34
N ASN A 130 -11.10 15.45 -30.30
CA ASN A 130 -11.54 16.31 -29.21
C ASN A 130 -11.86 15.48 -27.95
N PHE A 131 -12.08 16.14 -26.80
CA PHE A 131 -12.40 15.45 -25.56
C PHE A 131 -13.69 14.61 -25.60
N GLY A 132 -14.66 14.97 -26.45
CA GLY A 132 -15.86 14.17 -26.70
C GLY A 132 -15.55 12.85 -27.43
N ASP A 133 -14.72 12.90 -28.47
CA ASP A 133 -14.22 11.73 -29.21
C ASP A 133 -13.35 10.84 -28.32
N ILE A 134 -12.54 11.46 -27.47
CA ILE A 134 -11.76 10.76 -26.44
C ILE A 134 -12.72 10.03 -25.49
N ALA A 135 -13.72 10.71 -24.91
CA ALA A 135 -14.69 10.08 -24.01
C ALA A 135 -15.48 8.94 -24.68
N LYS A 136 -15.81 9.08 -25.97
CA LYS A 136 -16.40 8.02 -26.79
C LYS A 136 -15.46 6.83 -26.95
N SER A 137 -14.15 7.08 -27.06
CA SER A 137 -13.13 6.03 -27.14
C SER A 137 -13.04 5.23 -25.84
N TYR A 138 -13.20 5.88 -24.68
CA TYR A 138 -13.34 5.20 -23.38
C TYR A 138 -14.58 4.32 -23.30
N LEU A 139 -15.75 4.81 -23.73
CA LEU A 139 -16.96 4.00 -23.79
C LEU A 139 -16.78 2.78 -24.71
N THR A 140 -16.22 3.00 -25.90
CA THR A 140 -15.95 1.95 -26.89
C THR A 140 -15.00 0.90 -26.32
N TYR A 141 -13.96 1.32 -25.60
CA TYR A 141 -13.03 0.42 -24.92
C TYR A 141 -13.76 -0.47 -23.90
N LEU A 142 -14.56 0.14 -23.01
CA LEU A 142 -15.31 -0.60 -21.99
C LEU A 142 -16.26 -1.63 -22.62
N GLN A 143 -17.02 -1.24 -23.64
CA GLN A 143 -17.97 -2.12 -24.33
C GLN A 143 -17.26 -3.26 -25.06
N THR A 144 -16.14 -2.98 -25.73
CA THR A 144 -15.40 -3.97 -26.51
C THR A 144 -14.70 -4.99 -25.61
N HIS A 145 -14.11 -4.54 -24.50
CA HIS A 145 -13.29 -5.39 -23.63
C HIS A 145 -14.06 -6.06 -22.49
N TYR A 146 -15.14 -5.44 -22.01
CA TYR A 146 -15.86 -5.88 -20.81
C TYR A 146 -17.37 -6.08 -21.01
N GLY A 147 -17.92 -5.60 -22.13
CA GLY A 147 -19.35 -5.65 -22.42
C GLY A 147 -20.17 -4.60 -21.65
N SER A 148 -21.48 -4.82 -21.54
CA SER A 148 -22.41 -3.84 -20.96
C SER A 148 -22.47 -3.84 -19.43
N ASN A 149 -22.06 -4.93 -18.79
CA ASN A 149 -22.14 -5.11 -17.33
C ASN A 149 -20.88 -4.59 -16.65
N VAL A 150 -20.68 -3.27 -16.71
CA VAL A 150 -19.45 -2.64 -16.24
C VAL A 150 -19.74 -1.47 -15.28
N ALA A 151 -18.96 -1.42 -14.20
CA ALA A 151 -18.84 -0.27 -13.33
C ALA A 151 -17.43 0.29 -13.37
N VAL A 152 -17.29 1.60 -13.50
CA VAL A 152 -16.00 2.30 -13.40
C VAL A 152 -15.95 3.06 -12.09
N VAL A 153 -14.84 2.97 -11.37
CA VAL A 153 -14.65 3.70 -10.11
C VAL A 153 -13.45 4.62 -10.24
N PHE A 154 -13.65 5.92 -10.05
CA PHE A 154 -12.59 6.92 -10.10
C PHE A 154 -12.15 7.39 -8.71
N ASP A 155 -10.89 7.79 -8.63
CA ASP A 155 -10.29 8.44 -7.48
C ASP A 155 -11.00 9.75 -7.12
N GLY A 156 -10.93 10.07 -5.84
CA GLY A 156 -11.45 11.29 -5.28
C GLY A 156 -10.41 12.40 -5.17
N TYR A 157 -10.86 13.62 -5.38
CA TYR A 157 -10.03 14.82 -5.29
C TYR A 157 -10.78 15.88 -4.46
N PRO A 158 -10.81 15.76 -3.13
CA PRO A 158 -11.49 16.76 -2.31
C PRO A 158 -10.74 18.09 -2.44
N SER A 159 -11.48 19.17 -2.59
CA SER A 159 -10.95 20.53 -2.66
C SER A 159 -10.37 21.04 -1.33
N ASP A 160 -10.71 20.36 -0.25
CA ASP A 160 -10.62 20.78 1.15
C ASP A 160 -9.60 19.97 1.98
N VAL A 161 -8.83 19.08 1.35
CA VAL A 161 -7.74 18.39 2.05
C VAL A 161 -6.55 19.34 2.23
N ASN A 162 -6.41 19.89 3.43
CA ASN A 162 -5.32 20.75 3.91
C ASN A 162 -3.93 20.07 3.90
N GLY A 163 -3.53 19.39 2.83
CA GLY A 163 -2.26 18.66 2.71
C GLY A 163 -2.16 17.40 3.59
N LYS A 164 -3.18 17.10 4.41
CA LYS A 164 -3.20 15.98 5.36
C LYS A 164 -3.71 14.65 4.77
N SER A 165 -3.86 14.54 3.44
CA SER A 165 -4.19 13.25 2.80
C SER A 165 -3.03 12.27 2.96
N THR A 166 -3.34 11.00 3.16
CA THR A 166 -2.35 9.91 3.09
C THR A 166 -1.74 9.77 1.69
N LYS A 167 -2.43 10.27 0.64
CA LYS A 167 -1.92 10.31 -0.74
C LYS A 167 -1.01 11.50 -1.04
N SER A 168 -0.93 12.53 -0.17
CA SER A 168 -0.18 13.77 -0.46
C SER A 168 1.27 13.51 -0.85
N ALA A 169 1.97 12.64 -0.12
CA ALA A 169 3.38 12.34 -0.41
C ALA A 169 3.57 11.69 -1.80
N GLU A 170 2.73 10.71 -2.15
CA GLU A 170 2.78 10.06 -3.47
C GLU A 170 2.32 11.01 -4.59
N ARG A 171 1.35 11.89 -4.33
CA ARG A 171 0.92 12.95 -5.26
C ARG A 171 2.05 13.95 -5.55
N ILE A 172 2.71 14.46 -4.52
CA ILE A 172 3.87 15.37 -4.65
C ILE A 172 5.00 14.71 -5.45
N ARG A 173 5.32 13.44 -5.12
CA ARG A 173 6.35 12.68 -5.83
C ARG A 173 6.05 12.56 -7.34
N ARG A 174 4.78 12.37 -7.71
CA ARG A 174 4.33 12.31 -9.11
C ARG A 174 4.31 13.67 -9.79
N ALA A 175 3.87 14.72 -9.08
CA ALA A 175 3.84 16.08 -9.61
C ALA A 175 5.26 16.59 -9.96
N ASN A 176 6.27 16.21 -9.18
CA ASN A 176 7.67 16.58 -9.44
C ASN A 176 8.27 15.90 -10.69
N LEU A 177 7.64 14.85 -11.25
CA LEU A 177 8.11 14.16 -12.45
C LEU A 177 7.69 14.85 -13.76
N TYR A 178 6.58 15.59 -13.74
CA TYR A 178 5.97 16.15 -14.94
C TYR A 178 5.32 17.50 -14.62
N SER A 179 5.86 18.59 -15.16
CA SER A 179 5.20 19.89 -15.11
C SER A 179 4.27 20.05 -16.32
N SER A 180 3.02 20.43 -16.05
CA SER A 180 2.03 20.71 -17.08
C SER A 180 1.06 21.78 -16.57
N HIS A 181 0.63 22.67 -17.46
CA HIS A 181 -0.28 23.77 -17.12
C HIS A 181 -1.72 23.27 -16.99
N GLU A 182 -2.53 24.01 -16.23
CA GLU A 182 -3.98 23.75 -16.18
C GLU A 182 -4.59 24.10 -17.54
N ILE A 183 -5.44 23.22 -18.06
CA ILE A 183 -6.14 23.38 -19.33
C ILE A 183 -7.63 23.47 -19.04
N ILE A 184 -8.26 24.54 -19.53
CA ILE A 184 -9.71 24.71 -19.52
C ILE A 184 -10.25 24.24 -20.87
N PHE A 185 -11.18 23.29 -20.85
CA PHE A 185 -11.69 22.64 -22.06
C PHE A 185 -13.17 22.27 -21.94
N ASN A 186 -13.77 21.99 -23.09
CA ASN A 186 -15.09 21.37 -23.23
C ASN A 186 -14.99 20.14 -24.16
N GLU A 187 -16.11 19.49 -24.45
CA GLU A 187 -16.15 18.29 -25.31
C GLU A 187 -15.60 18.55 -26.72
N ALA A 188 -15.70 19.77 -27.26
CA ALA A 188 -15.24 20.11 -28.61
C ALA A 188 -13.75 20.54 -28.65
N THR A 189 -13.08 20.73 -27.52
CA THR A 189 -11.68 21.13 -27.46
C THR A 189 -10.76 19.94 -27.79
N CYS A 190 -9.73 20.17 -28.61
CA CYS A 190 -8.66 19.19 -28.85
C CYS A 190 -7.51 19.40 -27.86
N PRO A 191 -6.93 18.33 -27.28
CA PRO A 191 -5.77 18.45 -26.41
C PRO A 191 -4.54 18.89 -27.21
N GLU A 192 -3.87 19.94 -26.77
CA GLU A 192 -2.64 20.47 -27.39
C GLU A 192 -1.36 19.77 -26.89
N ILE A 193 -1.49 18.99 -25.81
CA ILE A 193 -0.39 18.28 -25.15
C ILE A 193 -0.64 16.78 -25.16
N SER A 194 0.41 15.99 -24.90
CA SER A 194 0.26 14.53 -24.84
C SER A 194 -0.65 14.10 -23.69
N GLN A 195 -1.25 12.91 -23.82
CA GLN A 195 -2.07 12.30 -22.78
C GLN A 195 -1.30 12.20 -21.44
N GLU A 196 -0.03 11.83 -21.46
CA GLU A 196 0.81 11.71 -20.27
C GLU A 196 1.01 13.07 -19.59
N GLN A 197 1.29 14.13 -20.36
CA GLN A 197 1.44 15.48 -19.84
C GLN A 197 0.11 16.03 -19.31
N PHE A 198 -1.00 15.73 -19.98
CA PHE A 198 -2.33 16.13 -19.53
C PHE A 198 -2.69 15.47 -18.20
N LEU A 199 -2.55 14.14 -18.15
CA LEU A 199 -2.84 13.34 -16.96
C LEU A 199 -1.81 13.55 -15.84
N ALA A 200 -0.66 14.16 -16.07
CA ALA A 200 0.26 14.52 -15.00
C ALA A 200 -0.30 15.63 -14.09
N ASN A 201 -1.11 16.54 -14.62
CA ASN A 201 -1.69 17.65 -13.87
C ASN A 201 -2.99 17.21 -13.17
N GLU A 202 -3.05 17.36 -11.84
CA GLU A 202 -4.21 16.94 -11.05
C GLU A 202 -5.49 17.70 -11.41
N ARG A 203 -5.40 19.00 -11.69
CA ARG A 203 -6.58 19.79 -12.07
C ARG A 203 -7.14 19.36 -13.42
N ASN A 204 -6.27 19.04 -14.37
CA ASN A 204 -6.66 18.48 -15.66
C ASN A 204 -7.34 17.13 -15.50
N LYS A 205 -6.77 16.25 -14.66
CA LYS A 205 -7.37 14.95 -14.30
C LYS A 205 -8.75 15.10 -13.69
N VAL A 206 -8.93 15.99 -12.72
CA VAL A 206 -10.22 16.24 -12.08
C VAL A 206 -11.27 16.65 -13.12
N ARG A 207 -10.96 17.66 -13.94
CA ARG A 207 -11.86 18.14 -14.99
C ARG A 207 -12.21 17.04 -16.00
N PHE A 208 -11.22 16.22 -16.38
CA PHE A 208 -11.43 15.14 -17.33
C PHE A 208 -12.24 14.00 -16.74
N ASN A 209 -12.00 13.62 -15.49
CA ASN A 209 -12.79 12.64 -14.77
C ASN A 209 -14.25 13.09 -14.67
N ASP A 210 -14.52 14.38 -14.41
CA ASP A 210 -15.87 14.93 -14.37
C ASP A 210 -16.58 14.84 -15.74
N LEU A 211 -15.86 15.19 -16.82
CA LEU A 211 -16.38 15.06 -18.19
C LEU A 211 -16.68 13.59 -18.51
N LEU A 212 -15.72 12.70 -18.28
CA LEU A 212 -15.82 11.29 -18.60
C LEU A 212 -16.91 10.59 -17.78
N LYS A 213 -17.01 10.89 -16.49
CA LYS A 213 -18.09 10.42 -15.61
C LYS A 213 -19.46 10.78 -16.15
N LYS A 214 -19.69 12.06 -16.48
CA LYS A 214 -20.96 12.53 -17.05
C LYS A 214 -21.25 11.88 -18.40
N PHE A 215 -20.24 11.70 -19.24
CA PHE A 215 -20.38 11.03 -20.53
C PHE A 215 -20.79 9.56 -20.38
N LEU A 216 -20.06 8.80 -19.55
CA LEU A 216 -20.32 7.39 -19.30
C LEU A 216 -21.69 7.16 -18.64
N GLN A 217 -22.08 8.01 -17.68
CA GLN A 217 -23.40 7.95 -17.06
C GLN A 217 -24.54 8.20 -18.07
N ARG A 218 -24.39 9.17 -18.98
CA ARG A 218 -25.34 9.39 -20.09
C ARG A 218 -25.43 8.17 -21.02
N ALA A 219 -24.35 7.41 -21.14
CA ALA A 219 -24.30 6.17 -21.90
C ALA A 219 -24.74 4.92 -21.09
N ASN A 220 -25.39 5.11 -19.93
CA ASN A 220 -25.86 4.05 -19.04
C ASN A 220 -24.76 3.16 -18.44
N VAL A 221 -23.51 3.62 -18.38
CA VAL A 221 -22.44 2.94 -17.65
C VAL A 221 -22.52 3.34 -16.18
N THR A 222 -22.38 2.35 -15.28
CA THR A 222 -22.31 2.64 -13.84
C THR A 222 -20.99 3.31 -13.53
N VAL A 223 -21.01 4.52 -12.97
CA VAL A 223 -19.79 5.23 -12.54
C VAL A 223 -19.91 5.62 -11.08
N LYS A 224 -18.87 5.30 -10.31
CA LYS A 224 -18.69 5.74 -8.93
C LYS A 224 -17.42 6.57 -8.81
N GLN A 225 -17.35 7.36 -7.76
CA GLN A 225 -16.18 8.16 -7.43
C GLN A 225 -15.96 8.11 -5.93
N ALA A 226 -14.72 7.87 -5.52
CA ALA A 226 -14.34 7.89 -4.12
C ALA A 226 -14.24 9.31 -3.58
N VAL A 227 -14.19 9.45 -2.25
CA VAL A 227 -13.90 10.73 -1.59
C VAL A 227 -12.43 11.08 -1.78
N GLU A 228 -11.53 10.14 -1.52
CA GLU A 228 -10.09 10.29 -1.78
C GLU A 228 -9.54 9.08 -2.52
N ASP A 229 -9.54 7.91 -1.87
CA ASP A 229 -8.96 6.68 -2.41
C ASP A 229 -10.03 5.72 -2.94
N GLU A 230 -9.92 5.38 -4.22
CA GLU A 230 -10.77 4.41 -4.90
C GLU A 230 -10.57 2.97 -4.46
N ASP A 231 -9.43 2.61 -3.85
CA ASP A 231 -9.04 1.21 -3.66
C ASP A 231 -10.10 0.40 -2.90
N VAL A 232 -10.58 0.94 -1.78
CA VAL A 232 -11.62 0.30 -0.97
C VAL A 232 -12.96 0.32 -1.72
N LEU A 233 -13.32 1.43 -2.37
CA LEU A 233 -14.60 1.57 -3.08
C LEU A 233 -14.73 0.62 -4.27
N ILE A 234 -13.62 0.35 -4.99
CA ILE A 234 -13.56 -0.66 -6.06
C ILE A 234 -13.91 -2.03 -5.49
N VAL A 235 -13.27 -2.41 -4.40
CA VAL A 235 -13.46 -3.73 -3.77
C VAL A 235 -14.86 -3.85 -3.20
N GLU A 236 -15.33 -2.87 -2.44
CA GLU A 236 -16.69 -2.83 -1.90
C GLU A 236 -17.74 -2.90 -3.00
N THR A 237 -17.51 -2.21 -4.13
CA THR A 237 -18.41 -2.28 -5.29
C THR A 237 -18.49 -3.70 -5.82
N ALA A 238 -17.36 -4.37 -6.04
CA ALA A 238 -17.35 -5.75 -6.53
C ALA A 238 -17.96 -6.76 -5.52
N VAL A 239 -17.70 -6.56 -4.23
CA VAL A 239 -18.26 -7.40 -3.16
C VAL A 239 -19.77 -7.22 -3.06
N SER A 240 -20.28 -6.00 -3.28
CA SER A 240 -21.70 -5.67 -3.20
C SER A 240 -22.52 -6.11 -4.41
N VAL A 241 -21.89 -6.47 -5.54
CA VAL A 241 -22.60 -7.00 -6.71
C VAL A 241 -23.29 -8.31 -6.34
N LYS A 242 -24.62 -8.33 -6.52
CA LYS A 242 -25.52 -9.48 -6.30
C LYS A 242 -25.86 -10.19 -7.62
N SER A 243 -26.51 -11.35 -7.53
CA SER A 243 -27.11 -12.13 -8.63
C SER A 243 -27.81 -11.23 -9.68
N PRO A 244 -27.79 -11.51 -11.01
CA PRO A 244 -27.61 -12.83 -11.65
C PRO A 244 -26.23 -13.08 -12.29
N TYR A 245 -25.19 -12.35 -11.89
CA TYR A 245 -23.87 -12.50 -12.50
C TYR A 245 -23.17 -13.80 -12.09
N GLY A 246 -22.64 -14.52 -13.09
CA GLY A 246 -21.85 -15.73 -12.90
C GLY A 246 -20.52 -15.42 -12.23
N ASN A 247 -19.71 -14.55 -12.84
CA ASN A 247 -18.44 -14.09 -12.29
C ASN A 247 -18.36 -12.57 -12.15
N ILE A 248 -17.62 -12.11 -11.16
CA ILE A 248 -17.34 -10.70 -10.91
C ILE A 248 -15.82 -10.50 -11.02
N PHE A 249 -15.41 -9.53 -11.82
CA PHE A 249 -14.00 -9.20 -12.00
C PHE A 249 -13.71 -7.79 -11.50
N VAL A 250 -12.66 -7.64 -10.69
CA VAL A 250 -11.99 -6.37 -10.49
C VAL A 250 -10.83 -6.29 -11.48
N VAL A 251 -10.76 -5.23 -12.28
CA VAL A 251 -9.73 -5.03 -13.30
C VAL A 251 -8.88 -3.83 -12.93
N GLY A 252 -7.57 -4.03 -12.88
CA GLY A 252 -6.63 -2.95 -12.63
C GLY A 252 -5.19 -3.44 -12.50
N GLU A 253 -4.28 -2.52 -12.18
CA GLU A 253 -2.86 -2.84 -12.02
C GLU A 253 -2.44 -3.01 -10.57
N ASN A 254 -3.13 -2.35 -9.64
CA ASN A 254 -2.77 -2.32 -8.23
C ASN A 254 -2.95 -3.70 -7.59
N ILE A 255 -1.91 -4.20 -6.92
CA ILE A 255 -1.95 -5.48 -6.22
C ILE A 255 -2.76 -5.36 -4.93
N ASP A 256 -2.99 -4.14 -4.45
CA ASP A 256 -3.72 -3.88 -3.23
C ASP A 256 -5.19 -4.31 -3.36
N PHE A 257 -5.76 -4.27 -4.58
CA PHE A 257 -7.05 -4.88 -4.88
C PHE A 257 -7.09 -6.37 -4.51
N LEU A 258 -6.07 -7.14 -4.90
CA LEU A 258 -6.02 -8.58 -4.59
C LEU A 258 -5.96 -8.83 -3.08
N VAL A 259 -5.16 -8.03 -2.38
CA VAL A 259 -5.01 -8.11 -0.93
C VAL A 259 -6.33 -7.80 -0.22
N LEU A 260 -6.97 -6.70 -0.59
CA LEU A 260 -8.26 -6.28 -0.05
C LEU A 260 -9.37 -7.28 -0.37
N LEU A 261 -9.43 -7.82 -1.60
CA LEU A 261 -10.39 -8.85 -1.99
C LEU A 261 -10.23 -10.13 -1.16
N THR A 262 -9.00 -10.61 -0.96
CA THR A 262 -8.74 -11.79 -0.13
C THR A 262 -9.09 -11.54 1.34
N GLY A 263 -8.86 -10.33 1.86
CA GLY A 263 -9.19 -9.99 3.24
C GLY A 263 -10.67 -9.77 3.50
N LEU A 264 -11.36 -9.06 2.60
CA LEU A 264 -12.74 -8.60 2.79
C LEU A 264 -13.79 -9.57 2.23
N ALA A 265 -13.43 -10.41 1.25
CA ALA A 265 -14.34 -11.38 0.66
C ALA A 265 -13.70 -12.78 0.48
N PRO A 266 -13.12 -13.37 1.53
CA PRO A 266 -12.39 -14.65 1.44
C PRO A 266 -13.27 -15.83 0.99
N MET A 267 -14.59 -15.72 1.15
CA MET A 267 -15.55 -16.79 0.82
C MET A 267 -16.30 -16.57 -0.51
N LYS A 268 -16.04 -15.46 -1.23
CA LYS A 268 -16.73 -15.18 -2.48
C LYS A 268 -15.98 -15.86 -3.64
N GLU A 269 -16.45 -17.05 -4.01
CA GLU A 269 -15.78 -17.92 -4.99
C GLU A 269 -15.80 -17.37 -6.42
N ASN A 270 -16.85 -16.63 -6.76
CA ASN A 270 -17.03 -16.06 -8.10
C ASN A 270 -16.43 -14.66 -8.27
N LEU A 271 -15.58 -14.23 -7.34
CA LEU A 271 -14.92 -12.93 -7.35
C LEU A 271 -13.44 -13.09 -7.68
N TYR A 272 -13.00 -12.38 -8.72
CA TYR A 272 -11.65 -12.49 -9.25
C TYR A 272 -11.02 -11.12 -9.46
N PHE A 273 -9.71 -11.06 -9.25
CA PHE A 273 -8.88 -9.94 -9.66
C PHE A 273 -8.18 -10.27 -10.98
N ARG A 274 -8.46 -9.48 -12.02
CA ARG A 274 -7.74 -9.49 -13.28
C ARG A 274 -6.66 -8.41 -13.22
N LYS A 275 -5.45 -8.84 -12.90
CA LYS A 275 -4.28 -7.98 -12.92
C LYS A 275 -3.86 -7.73 -14.36
N CYS A 276 -3.94 -6.47 -14.78
CA CYS A 276 -3.44 -6.09 -16.09
C CYS A 276 -1.90 -6.09 -16.13
N GLY A 277 -1.37 -6.64 -17.22
CA GLY A 277 0.05 -6.64 -17.51
C GLY A 277 0.56 -5.27 -17.96
N LYS A 278 1.85 -5.02 -17.71
CA LYS A 278 2.58 -3.86 -18.25
C LYS A 278 3.44 -4.28 -19.43
N GLY A 279 3.39 -3.52 -20.52
CA GLY A 279 4.16 -3.78 -21.74
C GLY A 279 3.82 -5.16 -22.31
N ARG A 280 4.84 -6.02 -22.47
CA ARG A 280 4.68 -7.38 -23.02
C ARG A 280 4.21 -8.43 -22.00
N ARG A 281 4.04 -8.06 -20.72
CA ARG A 281 3.56 -9.03 -19.72
C ARG A 281 2.08 -9.30 -19.97
N PRO A 282 1.65 -10.58 -20.01
CA PRO A 282 0.24 -10.91 -20.14
C PRO A 282 -0.52 -10.53 -18.87
N ASP A 283 -1.83 -10.44 -19.01
CA ASP A 283 -2.75 -10.33 -17.88
C ASP A 283 -2.69 -11.61 -17.04
N ALA A 284 -2.91 -11.45 -15.73
CA ALA A 284 -2.97 -12.55 -14.79
C ALA A 284 -4.27 -12.49 -13.99
N LEU A 285 -4.87 -13.66 -13.75
CA LEU A 285 -6.10 -13.78 -12.99
C LEU A 285 -5.82 -14.37 -11.61
N TYR A 286 -6.50 -13.89 -10.59
CA TYR A 286 -6.37 -14.34 -9.22
C TYR A 286 -7.76 -14.45 -8.58
N SER A 287 -8.05 -15.55 -7.89
CA SER A 287 -9.22 -15.66 -7.03
C SER A 287 -8.95 -15.04 -5.66
N THR A 288 -10.02 -14.74 -4.90
CA THR A 288 -9.95 -14.38 -3.47
C THR A 288 -9.22 -15.44 -2.64
N THR A 289 -9.29 -16.71 -3.06
CA THR A 289 -8.68 -17.88 -2.41
C THR A 289 -7.26 -18.21 -2.90
N SER A 290 -6.70 -17.41 -3.81
CA SER A 290 -5.39 -17.68 -4.42
C SER A 290 -4.17 -17.44 -3.53
N PHE A 291 -4.38 -16.99 -2.29
CA PHE A 291 -3.33 -16.78 -1.31
C PHE A 291 -2.78 -18.14 -0.83
N LYS A 292 -1.46 -18.31 -0.91
CA LYS A 292 -0.78 -19.62 -0.68
C LYS A 292 -0.84 -20.10 0.77
N TYR A 293 -1.07 -19.19 1.71
CA TYR A 293 -0.98 -19.48 3.14
C TYR A 293 -2.36 -19.71 3.75
N LYS A 294 -2.42 -20.61 4.75
CA LYS A 294 -3.67 -20.99 5.43
C LYS A 294 -4.29 -19.85 6.26
N PHE A 295 -3.50 -18.84 6.65
CA PHE A 295 -3.94 -17.68 7.42
C PHE A 295 -4.43 -16.51 6.54
N ASN A 296 -5.21 -16.79 5.49
CA ASN A 296 -5.70 -15.76 4.56
C ASN A 296 -6.43 -14.58 5.26
N ARG A 297 -7.13 -14.83 6.38
CA ARG A 297 -7.77 -13.81 7.20
C ARG A 297 -6.79 -12.77 7.75
N MET A 298 -5.53 -13.16 7.97
CA MET A 298 -4.48 -12.29 8.51
C MET A 298 -3.82 -11.41 7.44
N ILE A 299 -4.26 -11.49 6.18
CA ILE A 299 -3.61 -10.79 5.07
C ILE A 299 -3.66 -9.26 5.23
N LEU A 300 -4.74 -8.72 5.80
CA LEU A 300 -4.88 -7.29 6.04
C LEU A 300 -3.89 -6.81 7.11
N PHE A 301 -3.67 -7.62 8.16
CA PHE A 301 -2.62 -7.36 9.14
C PHE A 301 -1.24 -7.36 8.45
N ILE A 302 -0.92 -8.38 7.65
CA ILE A 302 0.36 -8.44 6.92
C ILE A 302 0.51 -7.20 6.03
N TYR A 303 -0.53 -6.82 5.30
CA TYR A 303 -0.50 -5.68 4.39
C TYR A 303 -0.23 -4.36 5.10
N ALA A 304 -0.96 -4.06 6.16
CA ALA A 304 -0.80 -2.83 6.93
C ALA A 304 0.50 -2.83 7.74
N PHE A 305 0.85 -3.94 8.40
CA PHE A 305 1.98 -3.99 9.32
C PHE A 305 3.33 -4.12 8.61
N SER A 306 3.36 -4.69 7.39
CA SER A 306 4.57 -4.71 6.56
C SER A 306 4.78 -3.45 5.70
N GLY A 307 3.84 -2.50 5.77
CA GLY A 307 3.84 -1.24 5.04
C GLY A 307 2.97 -1.25 3.78
N CYS A 308 2.07 -0.29 3.65
CA CYS A 308 1.27 -0.02 2.47
C CYS A 308 1.32 1.47 2.10
N ASP A 309 0.40 1.98 1.28
CA ASP A 309 0.40 3.40 0.92
C ASP A 309 0.09 4.31 2.12
N THR A 310 -0.59 3.79 3.16
CA THR A 310 -0.95 4.53 4.38
C THR A 310 -0.06 4.22 5.59
N THR A 311 0.80 3.21 5.51
CA THR A 311 1.67 2.78 6.61
C THR A 311 3.09 2.55 6.13
N SER A 312 4.07 2.85 6.98
CA SER A 312 5.46 2.68 6.58
C SER A 312 5.90 1.21 6.54
N ALA A 313 6.77 0.88 5.59
CA ALA A 313 7.48 -0.39 5.57
C ALA A 313 8.58 -0.45 6.63
N VAL A 314 8.67 -1.59 7.31
CA VAL A 314 9.72 -1.87 8.31
C VAL A 314 11.06 -2.06 7.61
N PHE A 315 12.07 -1.27 8.00
CA PHE A 315 13.39 -1.29 7.39
C PHE A 315 14.02 -2.69 7.40
N GLY A 316 14.51 -3.14 6.24
CA GLY A 316 15.21 -4.44 6.13
C GLY A 316 14.31 -5.67 6.07
N HIS A 317 12.99 -5.51 6.24
CA HIS A 317 12.03 -6.61 6.19
C HIS A 317 11.19 -6.55 4.91
N ARG A 318 11.11 -7.68 4.19
CA ARG A 318 10.24 -7.84 3.02
C ARG A 318 8.86 -8.31 3.44
N LYS A 319 7.79 -7.96 2.71
CA LYS A 319 6.42 -8.44 2.98
C LYS A 319 6.33 -9.97 3.11
N THR A 320 7.07 -10.72 2.28
CA THR A 320 7.12 -12.19 2.35
C THR A 320 7.72 -12.73 3.66
N LYS A 321 8.56 -11.96 4.36
CA LYS A 321 9.13 -12.34 5.65
C LYS A 321 8.03 -12.43 6.71
N PHE A 322 7.03 -11.55 6.66
CA PHE A 322 5.85 -11.58 7.54
C PHE A 322 5.04 -12.86 7.32
N CYS A 323 4.78 -13.24 6.05
CA CYS A 323 4.13 -14.51 5.74
C CYS A 323 4.92 -15.71 6.28
N SER A 324 6.23 -15.75 6.03
CA SER A 324 7.07 -16.85 6.52
C SER A 324 7.16 -16.91 8.05
N LEU A 325 7.04 -15.76 8.73
CA LEU A 325 7.06 -15.70 10.18
C LEU A 325 5.79 -16.30 10.77
N LEU A 326 4.62 -15.91 10.24
CA LEU A 326 3.32 -16.45 10.65
C LEU A 326 3.21 -17.95 10.33
N GLU A 327 3.69 -18.38 9.16
CA GLU A 327 3.69 -19.79 8.78
C GLU A 327 4.49 -20.67 9.77
N LYS A 328 5.61 -20.16 10.27
CA LYS A 328 6.46 -20.86 11.25
C LYS A 328 5.93 -20.76 12.69
N ASN A 329 5.22 -19.68 13.03
CA ASN A 329 4.81 -19.36 14.39
C ASN A 329 3.29 -19.17 14.46
N ARG A 330 2.53 -20.26 14.30
CA ARG A 330 1.05 -20.20 14.26
C ARG A 330 0.41 -19.58 15.51
N HIS A 331 1.06 -19.67 16.66
CA HIS A 331 0.59 -19.03 17.90
C HIS A 331 0.54 -17.48 17.78
N LEU A 332 1.31 -16.88 16.87
CA LEU A 332 1.22 -15.44 16.59
C LEU A 332 -0.09 -15.07 15.93
N GLU A 333 -0.75 -15.98 15.19
CA GLU A 333 -2.05 -15.72 14.57
C GLU A 333 -3.10 -15.34 15.61
N GLU A 334 -3.12 -16.00 16.76
CA GLU A 334 -4.00 -15.68 17.88
C GLU A 334 -3.68 -14.31 18.48
N LYS A 335 -2.40 -13.98 18.62
CA LYS A 335 -1.95 -12.68 19.17
C LYS A 335 -2.35 -11.52 18.27
N ILE A 336 -2.28 -11.69 16.95
CA ILE A 336 -2.61 -10.61 16.00
C ILE A 336 -4.11 -10.48 15.72
N GLN A 337 -4.97 -11.38 16.21
CA GLN A 337 -6.43 -11.21 16.12
C GLN A 337 -6.90 -9.90 16.75
N VAL A 338 -6.17 -9.39 17.74
CA VAL A 338 -6.49 -8.12 18.40
C VAL A 338 -6.58 -6.95 17.42
N PHE A 339 -5.82 -6.98 16.32
CA PHE A 339 -5.86 -5.93 15.28
C PHE A 339 -7.17 -5.91 14.49
N PHE A 340 -7.99 -6.96 14.60
CA PHE A 340 -9.29 -7.07 13.96
C PHE A 340 -10.46 -6.82 14.92
N ASN A 341 -10.17 -6.57 16.20
CA ASN A 341 -11.20 -6.29 17.21
C ASN A 341 -11.36 -4.77 17.41
N SER A 342 -12.51 -4.23 17.05
CA SER A 342 -12.83 -2.81 17.23
C SER A 342 -12.92 -2.37 18.70
N GLU A 343 -13.11 -3.32 19.62
CA GLU A 343 -13.17 -3.07 21.07
C GLU A 343 -11.80 -3.21 21.74
N ALA A 344 -10.75 -3.58 21.00
CA ALA A 344 -9.42 -3.72 21.56
C ALA A 344 -8.88 -2.37 22.04
N THR A 345 -8.30 -2.38 23.24
CA THR A 345 -7.60 -1.22 23.79
C THR A 345 -6.28 -0.98 23.05
N ILE A 346 -5.81 0.26 23.08
CA ILE A 346 -4.52 0.65 22.51
C ILE A 346 -3.39 -0.21 23.10
N ASP A 347 -3.42 -0.48 24.41
CA ASP A 347 -2.38 -1.27 25.08
C ASP A 347 -2.36 -2.73 24.62
N GLN A 348 -3.54 -3.34 24.37
CA GLN A 348 -3.61 -4.70 23.84
C GLN A 348 -3.05 -4.77 22.42
N VAL A 349 -3.39 -3.80 21.56
CA VAL A 349 -2.85 -3.70 20.20
C VAL A 349 -1.35 -3.47 20.22
N ALA A 350 -0.86 -2.57 21.08
CA ALA A 350 0.55 -2.29 21.27
C ALA A 350 1.31 -3.55 21.73
N LYS A 351 0.77 -4.28 22.71
CA LYS A 351 1.42 -5.49 23.23
C LYS A 351 1.51 -6.60 22.19
N ALA A 352 0.46 -6.79 21.39
CA ALA A 352 0.49 -7.75 20.29
C ALA A 352 1.48 -7.33 19.20
N GLY A 353 1.51 -6.04 18.84
CA GLY A 353 2.46 -5.48 17.88
C GLY A 353 3.92 -5.63 18.34
N GLU A 354 4.20 -5.33 19.61
CA GLU A 354 5.50 -5.54 20.25
C GLU A 354 5.91 -7.01 20.17
N THR A 355 5.02 -7.92 20.60
CA THR A 355 5.26 -9.37 20.55
C THR A 355 5.60 -9.83 19.14
N PHE A 356 4.86 -9.34 18.14
CA PHE A 356 5.11 -9.66 16.75
C PHE A 356 6.46 -9.13 16.25
N LEU A 357 6.81 -7.88 16.60
CA LEU A 357 8.09 -7.28 16.23
C LEU A 357 9.28 -8.02 16.86
N ILE A 358 9.19 -8.41 18.13
CA ILE A 358 10.22 -9.21 18.81
C ILE A 358 10.53 -10.46 17.97
N HIS A 359 9.51 -11.22 17.58
CA HIS A 359 9.69 -12.40 16.72
C HIS A 359 10.21 -12.05 15.32
N LEU A 360 9.74 -10.95 14.73
CA LEU A 360 10.18 -10.50 13.39
C LEU A 360 11.69 -10.23 13.34
N TYR A 361 12.24 -9.67 14.41
CA TYR A 361 13.68 -9.41 14.58
C TYR A 361 14.46 -10.58 15.20
N GLY A 362 13.79 -11.70 15.48
CA GLY A 362 14.42 -12.93 15.99
C GLY A 362 14.68 -12.94 17.49
N GLY A 363 14.04 -12.06 18.26
CA GLY A 363 14.02 -12.10 19.72
C GLY A 363 13.09 -13.19 20.26
N ASN A 364 13.27 -13.51 21.54
CA ASN A 364 12.39 -14.37 22.32
C ASN A 364 11.68 -13.49 23.37
N PRO A 365 10.33 -13.46 23.44
CA PRO A 365 9.58 -12.57 24.33
C PRO A 365 9.83 -12.78 25.82
#